data_AF-U6L152-F1
#
_entry.id   AF-U6L152-F1
#
_cell.length_a   1.000
_cell.length_b   1.000
_cell.length_c   1.000
_cell.angle_alpha   90.00
_cell.angle_beta   90.00
_cell.angle_gamma   90.00
#
_symmetry.space_group_name_H-M   'P 1'
#
loop_
_entity.id
_entity.type
_entity.pdbx_description
1 polymer ?
#
loop_
_entity_poly.entity_id
_entity_poly.type
_entity_poly.pdbx_seq_one_letter_code
_entity_poly.pdbx_strand_id
1 'polypeptide(L)'
;NYSIGSCSREKAQQIAGRIVPALATTTAAVTGLVALELLKLAAAAARCCSSYKNAFLNLALPLLLFSEPMPPIRHVDKDYDPIAGGPVRAIPQGFTCWDKIEVDIPNCRVKDLVMFLEKKFNVSEQQQLLARLLRMLQPRKSSRNTTSFSPFLLLVLLLYSSSSSNSN
;
A
#
# COMPACT_ATOMS: atom_id res chain seq x y z
N ASN A 1 42.24 -18.23 4.60
CA ASN A 1 41.86 -16.87 5.02
C ASN A 1 40.91 -16.83 6.22
N TYR A 2 39.81 -17.59 6.32
CA TYR A 2 38.91 -17.50 7.49
C TYR A 2 38.40 -18.84 8.06
N SER A 3 39.00 -19.98 7.69
CA SER A 3 38.55 -21.31 8.14
C SER A 3 37.05 -21.61 7.93
N ILE A 4 36.40 -20.88 7.02
CA ILE A 4 35.01 -21.11 6.60
C ILE A 4 35.01 -22.36 5.71
N GLY A 5 34.11 -23.31 6.01
CA GLY A 5 33.92 -24.49 5.18
C GLY A 5 33.52 -24.11 3.75
N SER A 6 34.16 -24.73 2.75
CA SER A 6 33.78 -24.58 1.36
C SER A 6 32.33 -25.02 1.14
N CYS A 7 31.56 -24.28 0.35
CA CYS A 7 30.19 -24.63 -0.01
C CYS A 7 30.14 -25.24 -1.42
N SER A 8 29.12 -26.07 -1.68
CA SER A 8 28.87 -26.59 -3.02
C SER A 8 28.33 -25.50 -3.94
N ARG A 9 28.45 -25.72 -5.26
CA ARG A 9 28.00 -24.76 -6.28
C ARG A 9 26.52 -24.43 -6.16
N GLU A 10 25.69 -25.40 -5.81
CA GLU A 10 24.22 -25.26 -5.71
C GLU A 10 23.86 -24.33 -4.56
N LYS A 11 24.50 -24.51 -3.39
CA LYS A 11 24.29 -23.64 -2.22
C LYS A 11 24.79 -22.22 -2.48
N ALA A 12 25.94 -22.09 -3.14
CA ALA A 12 26.46 -20.79 -3.57
C ALA A 12 25.50 -20.09 -4.54
N GLN A 13 24.96 -20.82 -5.53
CA GLN A 13 24.02 -20.28 -6.50
C GLN A 13 22.68 -19.87 -5.86
N GLN A 14 22.17 -20.66 -4.91
CA GLN A 14 20.95 -20.31 -4.17
C GLN A 14 21.11 -18.99 -3.41
N ILE A 15 22.23 -18.82 -2.70
CA ILE A 15 22.49 -17.64 -1.87
C ILE A 15 22.81 -16.42 -2.74
N ALA A 16 23.73 -16.56 -3.70
CA ALA A 16 24.14 -15.46 -4.59
C ALA A 16 23.01 -15.02 -5.52
N GLY A 17 22.22 -15.98 -6.01
CA GLY A 17 21.09 -15.73 -6.90
C GLY A 17 19.79 -15.34 -6.19
N ARG A 18 19.74 -15.36 -4.85
CA ARG A 18 18.53 -15.11 -4.04
C ARG A 18 17.33 -15.94 -4.52
N ILE A 19 17.58 -17.22 -4.81
CA ILE A 19 16.57 -18.12 -5.37
C ILE A 19 15.52 -18.44 -4.31
N VAL A 20 14.25 -18.17 -4.62
CA VAL A 20 13.10 -18.56 -3.80
C VAL A 20 12.70 -20.00 -4.18
N PRO A 21 12.67 -20.95 -3.23
CA PRO A 21 12.25 -22.31 -3.52
C PRO A 21 10.75 -22.35 -3.87
N ALA A 22 10.39 -23.11 -4.91
CA ALA A 22 9.02 -23.27 -5.36
C ALA A 22 8.76 -24.72 -5.77
N LEU A 23 7.55 -25.21 -5.50
CA LEU A 23 7.11 -26.56 -5.85
C LEU A 23 5.71 -26.50 -6.47
N ALA A 24 5.46 -27.30 -7.49
CA ALA A 24 4.18 -27.30 -8.20
C ALA A 24 2.99 -27.62 -7.30
N THR A 25 3.19 -28.47 -6.28
CA THR A 25 2.14 -28.87 -5.33
C THR A 25 1.64 -27.70 -4.48
N THR A 26 2.53 -26.85 -3.96
CA THR A 26 2.15 -25.63 -3.23
C THR A 26 1.44 -24.64 -4.14
N THR A 27 1.91 -24.50 -5.38
CA THR A 27 1.26 -23.61 -6.36
C THR A 27 -0.15 -24.08 -6.70
N ALA A 28 -0.32 -25.38 -7.00
CA ALA A 28 -1.62 -25.97 -7.30
C ALA A 28 -2.61 -25.82 -6.13
N ALA A 29 -2.15 -26.08 -4.91
CA ALA A 29 -2.96 -25.91 -3.70
C ALA A 29 -3.40 -24.45 -3.51
N VAL A 30 -2.48 -23.49 -3.62
CA VAL A 30 -2.80 -22.05 -3.50
C VAL A 30 -3.77 -21.62 -4.61
N THR A 31 -3.55 -22.04 -5.86
CA THR A 31 -4.46 -21.70 -6.97
C THR A 31 -5.86 -22.29 -6.79
N GLY A 32 -5.98 -23.50 -6.24
CA GLY A 32 -7.27 -24.12 -5.93
C GLY A 32 -8.04 -23.33 -4.87
N LEU A 33 -7.35 -22.89 -3.80
CA LEU A 33 -7.95 -22.05 -2.77
C LEU A 33 -8.41 -20.70 -3.32
N VAL A 34 -7.61 -20.06 -4.18
CA VAL A 34 -7.99 -18.81 -4.85
C VAL A 34 -9.21 -19.01 -5.75
N ALA A 35 -9.28 -20.11 -6.51
CA ALA A 35 -10.42 -20.41 -7.35
C ALA A 35 -11.72 -20.57 -6.55
N LEU A 36 -11.66 -21.15 -5.35
CA LEU A 36 -12.82 -21.25 -4.44
C LEU A 36 -13.32 -19.87 -3.99
N GLU A 37 -12.41 -18.95 -3.62
CA GLU A 37 -12.81 -17.58 -3.26
C GLU A 37 -13.36 -16.80 -4.47
N LEU A 38 -12.84 -17.06 -5.67
CA LEU A 38 -13.36 -16.47 -6.92
C LEU A 38 -14.79 -16.93 -7.22
N LEU A 39 -15.13 -18.20 -6.94
CA LEU A 39 -16.50 -18.70 -7.08
C LEU A 39 -17.47 -17.98 -6.15
N LYS A 40 -17.05 -17.66 -4.91
CA LYS A 40 -17.88 -16.87 -3.96
C LYS A 40 -18.15 -15.46 -4.47
N LEU A 41 -17.15 -14.83 -5.11
CA LEU A 41 -17.29 -13.52 -5.75
C LEU A 41 -18.29 -13.59 -6.92
N ALA A 42 -18.14 -14.58 -7.81
CA ALA A 42 -18.98 -14.73 -8.99
C ALA A 42 -20.45 -15.03 -8.65
N ALA A 43 -20.70 -15.81 -7.60
CA ALA A 43 -22.05 -16.19 -7.18
C ALA A 43 -22.84 -15.06 -6.48
N ALA A 44 -22.25 -13.88 -6.25
CA ALA A 44 -22.84 -12.75 -5.50
C ALA A 44 -23.40 -13.10 -4.10
N ALA A 45 -23.12 -14.31 -3.61
CA ALA A 45 -23.59 -14.85 -2.34
C ALA A 45 -22.80 -14.29 -1.14
N ALA A 46 -21.61 -13.74 -1.38
CA ALA A 46 -20.70 -13.25 -0.36
C ALA A 46 -20.68 -11.71 -0.32
N ARG A 47 -21.74 -11.07 0.19
CA ARG A 47 -21.75 -9.61 0.44
C ARG A 47 -21.09 -9.21 1.77
N CYS A 48 -20.91 -10.16 2.68
CA CYS A 48 -20.35 -9.92 4.00
C CYS A 48 -18.86 -10.32 4.04
N CYS A 49 -18.06 -9.52 4.75
CA CYS A 49 -16.62 -9.78 4.96
C CYS A 49 -16.35 -11.17 5.58
N SER A 50 -17.26 -11.66 6.43
CA SER A 50 -17.19 -12.95 7.12
C SER A 50 -17.25 -14.17 6.18
N SER A 51 -17.80 -14.00 4.97
CA SER A 51 -17.92 -15.08 3.97
C SER A 51 -16.58 -15.40 3.28
N TYR A 52 -15.66 -14.45 3.30
CA TYR A 52 -14.32 -14.59 2.75
C TYR A 52 -13.35 -15.13 3.80
N LYS A 53 -12.37 -15.90 3.34
CA LYS A 53 -11.33 -16.45 4.20
C LYS A 53 -9.96 -16.26 3.55
N ASN A 54 -9.02 -15.72 4.31
CA ASN A 54 -7.61 -15.77 3.98
C ASN A 54 -7.09 -17.16 4.36
N ALA A 55 -6.36 -17.81 3.46
CA ALA A 55 -5.80 -19.14 3.69
C ALA A 55 -4.27 -19.08 3.87
N PHE A 56 -3.78 -19.72 4.92
CA PHE A 56 -2.35 -19.92 5.18
C PHE A 56 -2.04 -21.42 5.11
N LEU A 57 -1.03 -21.79 4.33
CA LEU A 57 -0.71 -23.18 4.04
C LEU A 57 0.77 -23.47 4.31
N ASN A 58 1.05 -24.54 5.03
CA ASN A 58 2.37 -25.13 5.16
C ASN A 58 2.27 -26.67 4.99
N LEU A 59 2.59 -27.14 3.78
CA LEU A 59 2.51 -28.57 3.42
C LEU A 59 3.57 -29.45 4.08
N ALA A 60 4.62 -28.87 4.69
CA ALA A 60 5.59 -29.65 5.44
C ALA A 60 5.04 -30.13 6.80
N LEU A 61 4.13 -29.36 7.40
CA LEU A 61 3.44 -29.67 8.67
C LEU A 61 1.96 -30.02 8.49
N PRO A 62 1.56 -30.48 7.28
CA PRO A 62 0.19 -30.48 6.76
C PRO A 62 -0.78 -29.45 7.37
N LEU A 63 -0.33 -28.20 7.53
CA LEU A 63 -1.07 -27.16 8.23
C LEU A 63 -1.81 -26.26 7.24
N LEU A 64 -3.13 -26.16 7.40
CA LEU A 64 -3.99 -25.24 6.66
C LEU A 64 -4.82 -24.43 7.67
N LEU A 65 -4.63 -23.11 7.68
CA LEU A 65 -5.32 -22.19 8.59
C LEU A 65 -6.13 -21.18 7.78
N PHE A 66 -7.31 -20.84 8.29
CA PHE A 66 -8.18 -19.83 7.72
C PHE A 66 -8.37 -18.68 8.70
N SER A 67 -8.29 -17.45 8.20
CA SER A 67 -8.63 -16.26 8.97
C SER A 67 -9.64 -15.39 8.22
N GLU A 68 -10.42 -14.61 8.94
CA GLU A 68 -11.28 -13.62 8.31
C GLU A 68 -10.47 -12.42 7.83
N PRO A 69 -10.84 -11.80 6.70
CA PRO A 69 -10.23 -10.56 6.28
C PRO A 69 -10.61 -9.44 7.25
N MET A 70 -9.62 -8.59 7.53
CA MET A 70 -9.83 -7.43 8.39
C MET A 70 -10.73 -6.40 7.67
N PRO A 71 -11.58 -5.68 8.43
CA PRO A 71 -12.31 -4.55 7.86
C PRO A 71 -11.35 -3.47 7.37
N PRO A 72 -11.77 -2.63 6.41
CA PRO A 72 -10.93 -1.56 5.89
C PRO A 72 -10.56 -0.59 7.01
N ILE A 73 -9.28 -0.26 7.07
CA ILE A 73 -8.75 0.71 8.04
C ILE A 73 -9.35 2.08 7.70
N ARG A 74 -10.01 2.69 8.68
CA ARG A 74 -10.55 4.05 8.58
C ARG A 74 -9.56 5.03 9.16
N HIS A 75 -9.26 6.09 8.41
CA HIS A 75 -8.41 7.18 8.88
C HIS A 75 -9.22 8.06 9.82
N VAL A 76 -8.89 8.00 11.10
CA VAL A 76 -9.45 8.86 12.16
C VAL A 76 -8.37 9.77 12.70
N ASP A 77 -8.78 10.86 13.34
CA ASP A 77 -7.86 11.76 14.02
C ASP A 77 -7.16 11.01 15.16
N LYS A 78 -5.85 11.18 15.24
CA LYS A 78 -5.02 10.62 16.30
C LYS A 78 -4.24 11.75 16.95
N ASP A 79 -4.34 11.85 18.27
CA ASP A 79 -3.57 12.85 19.03
C ASP A 79 -2.06 12.59 18.96
N TYR A 80 -1.68 11.33 18.71
CA TYR A 80 -0.28 10.95 18.55
C TYR A 80 -0.12 9.71 17.66
N ASP A 81 0.69 9.81 16.61
CA ASP A 81 1.16 8.67 15.81
C ASP A 81 2.68 8.47 16.02
N PRO A 82 3.15 7.31 16.50
CA PRO A 82 4.58 7.07 16.74
C PRO A 82 5.43 7.14 15.46
N ILE A 83 4.82 7.00 14.28
CA ILE A 83 5.53 7.07 13.00
C ILE A 83 5.65 8.54 12.55
N ALA A 84 4.61 9.33 12.74
CA ALA A 84 4.61 10.76 12.38
C ALA A 84 5.22 11.65 13.47
N GLY A 85 5.35 11.14 14.70
CA GLY A 85 5.92 11.86 15.84
C GLY A 85 5.07 13.03 16.34
N GLY A 86 3.77 13.05 16.04
CA GLY A 86 2.87 14.16 16.38
C GLY A 86 1.40 13.87 16.09
N PRO A 87 0.51 14.87 16.28
CA PRO A 87 -0.92 14.71 16.01
C PRO A 87 -1.17 14.59 14.50
N VAL A 88 -2.00 13.62 14.11
CA VAL A 88 -2.40 13.37 12.73
C VAL A 88 -3.90 13.60 12.61
N ARG A 89 -4.29 14.57 11.78
CA ARG A 89 -5.70 14.83 11.44
C ARG A 89 -6.03 14.20 10.09
N ALA A 90 -7.07 13.39 10.07
CA ALA A 90 -7.55 12.73 8.87
C ALA A 90 -8.51 13.65 8.12
N ILE A 91 -8.15 14.01 6.89
CA ILE A 91 -8.96 14.88 6.04
C ILE A 91 -9.17 14.18 4.70
N PRO A 92 -10.41 13.80 4.33
CA PRO A 92 -11.62 13.68 5.16
C PRO A 92 -11.56 12.61 6.27
N GLN A 93 -12.35 12.82 7.32
CA GLN A 93 -12.45 11.90 8.46
C GLN A 93 -13.18 10.61 8.06
N GLY A 94 -12.64 9.46 8.47
CA GLY A 94 -13.23 8.15 8.24
C GLY A 94 -12.96 7.54 6.87
N PHE A 95 -12.19 8.21 6.00
CA PHE A 95 -11.84 7.66 4.69
C PHE A 95 -11.07 6.34 4.82
N THR A 96 -11.37 5.43 3.92
CA THR A 96 -10.67 4.16 3.73
C THR A 96 -9.83 4.20 2.45
N CYS A 97 -8.98 3.19 2.25
CA CYS A 97 -8.21 3.05 1.02
C CYS A 97 -9.06 2.84 -0.24
N TRP A 98 -10.36 2.56 -0.10
CA TRP A 98 -11.29 2.33 -1.20
C TRP A 98 -12.07 3.58 -1.60
N ASP A 99 -12.12 4.59 -0.72
CA ASP A 99 -12.87 5.82 -0.95
C ASP A 99 -12.11 6.74 -1.91
N LYS A 100 -12.85 7.33 -2.86
CA LYS A 100 -12.28 8.23 -3.88
C LYS A 100 -13.06 9.53 -3.91
N ILE A 101 -12.34 10.62 -4.18
CA ILE A 101 -12.95 11.93 -4.40
C ILE A 101 -13.03 12.13 -5.91
N GLU A 102 -14.23 12.04 -6.44
CA GLU A 102 -14.50 12.32 -7.86
C GLU A 102 -14.58 13.84 -8.07
N VAL A 103 -13.89 14.32 -9.10
CA VAL A 103 -13.77 15.75 -9.44
C VAL A 103 -14.02 15.90 -10.93
N ASP A 104 -15.24 16.26 -11.30
CA ASP A 104 -15.60 16.57 -12.69
C ASP A 104 -15.53 18.08 -12.93
N ILE A 105 -14.37 18.55 -13.42
CA ILE A 105 -14.16 19.94 -13.84
C ILE A 105 -13.65 19.92 -15.30
N PRO A 106 -14.41 20.47 -16.27
CA PRO A 106 -13.94 20.56 -17.65
C PRO A 106 -12.72 21.50 -17.74
N ASN A 107 -11.62 21.03 -18.34
CA ASN A 107 -10.34 21.76 -18.45
C ASN A 107 -9.74 22.23 -17.10
N CYS A 108 -9.74 21.34 -16.10
CA CYS A 108 -9.24 21.63 -14.75
C CYS A 108 -7.79 22.15 -14.74
N ARG A 109 -7.57 23.37 -14.24
CA ARG A 109 -6.23 23.84 -13.86
C ARG A 109 -5.93 23.42 -12.43
N VAL A 110 -4.65 23.34 -12.06
CA VAL A 110 -4.22 23.02 -10.69
C VAL A 110 -4.83 24.01 -9.68
N LYS A 111 -4.99 25.28 -10.08
CA LYS A 111 -5.62 26.33 -9.26
C LYS A 111 -7.09 26.00 -8.94
N ASP A 112 -7.84 25.53 -9.93
CA ASP A 112 -9.26 25.22 -9.78
C ASP A 112 -9.47 24.00 -8.88
N LEU A 113 -8.56 23.02 -8.97
CA LEU A 113 -8.54 21.83 -8.10
C LEU A 113 -8.20 22.18 -6.65
N VAL A 114 -7.23 23.07 -6.44
CA VAL A 114 -6.85 23.60 -5.12
C VAL A 114 -8.03 24.34 -4.49
N MET A 115 -8.65 25.25 -5.24
CA MET A 115 -9.86 25.96 -4.79
C MET A 115 -11.01 25.01 -4.45
N PHE A 116 -11.21 23.95 -5.24
CA PHE A 116 -12.21 22.92 -4.95
C PHE A 116 -11.93 22.17 -3.65
N LEU A 117 -10.67 21.77 -3.42
CA LEU A 117 -10.26 21.06 -2.21
C LEU A 117 -10.33 21.98 -0.97
N GLU A 118 -9.92 23.24 -1.10
CA GLU A 118 -10.02 24.25 -0.03
C GLU A 118 -11.48 24.46 0.39
N LYS A 119 -12.39 24.63 -0.59
CA LYS A 119 -13.83 24.79 -0.34
C LYS A 119 -14.46 23.55 0.31
N LYS A 120 -14.02 22.35 -0.09
CA LYS A 120 -14.63 21.09 0.35
C LYS A 120 -14.13 20.62 1.71
N PHE A 121 -12.86 20.86 2.02
CA PHE A 121 -12.22 20.30 3.22
C PHE A 121 -11.74 21.36 4.22
N ASN A 122 -11.98 22.66 3.97
CA ASN A 122 -11.59 23.78 4.84
C ASN A 122 -10.12 23.73 5.29
N VAL A 123 -9.22 23.24 4.42
CA VAL A 123 -7.79 23.13 4.71
C VAL A 123 -7.06 24.31 4.10
N SER A 124 -6.61 25.24 4.94
CA SER A 124 -5.85 26.43 4.54
C SER A 124 -4.36 26.16 4.27
N GLU A 125 -3.81 25.04 4.73
CA GLU A 125 -2.37 24.73 4.64
C GLU A 125 -1.97 23.99 3.35
N GLN A 126 -2.47 24.44 2.20
CA GLN A 126 -2.18 23.78 0.91
C GLN A 126 -0.84 24.19 0.27
N GLN A 127 -0.11 25.17 0.82
CA GLN A 127 1.17 25.59 0.23
C GLN A 127 2.23 24.46 0.23
N GLN A 128 2.25 23.58 1.23
CA GLN A 128 3.18 22.45 1.28
C GLN A 128 2.75 21.29 0.38
N LEU A 129 1.45 21.02 0.29
CA LEU A 129 0.87 19.95 -0.53
C LEU A 129 0.99 20.29 -2.02
N LEU A 130 0.75 21.55 -2.39
CA LEU A 130 0.90 22.08 -3.75
C LEU A 130 2.36 22.12 -4.19
N ALA A 131 3.29 22.51 -3.32
CA ALA A 131 4.73 22.44 -3.60
C ALA A 131 5.22 20.99 -3.79
N ARG A 132 4.64 20.02 -3.07
CA ARG A 132 4.97 18.59 -3.20
C ARG A 132 4.32 17.93 -4.41
N LEU A 133 3.07 18.27 -4.73
CA LEU A 133 2.39 17.86 -5.96
C LEU A 133 3.13 18.40 -7.18
N LEU A 134 3.54 19.67 -7.17
CA LEU A 134 4.38 20.24 -8.22
C LEU A 134 5.75 19.55 -8.30
N ARG A 135 6.40 19.19 -7.17
CA ARG A 135 7.63 18.39 -7.19
C ARG A 135 7.44 16.96 -7.70
N MET A 136 6.28 16.35 -7.49
CA MET A 136 5.96 15.01 -8.00
C MET A 136 5.60 15.03 -9.50
N LEU A 137 4.97 16.11 -9.96
CA LEU A 137 4.65 16.33 -11.37
C LEU A 137 5.84 16.87 -12.18
N GLN A 138 6.84 17.45 -11.52
CA GLN A 138 8.10 17.79 -12.17
C GLN A 138 8.79 16.49 -12.61
N PRO A 139 9.09 16.30 -13.91
CA PRO A 139 9.78 15.12 -14.37
C PRO A 139 11.13 15.02 -13.66
N ARG A 140 11.39 13.89 -12.99
CA ARG A 140 12.76 13.53 -12.63
C ARG A 140 13.58 13.54 -13.92
N LYS A 141 14.63 14.37 -14.00
CA LYS A 141 15.69 14.17 -15.00
C LYS A 141 16.30 12.80 -14.73
N SER A 142 15.73 11.76 -15.34
CA SER A 142 16.28 10.41 -15.34
C SER A 142 15.87 9.74 -16.64
N SER A 143 16.88 9.42 -17.43
CA SER A 143 16.81 8.62 -18.63
C SER A 143 16.29 7.22 -18.29
N ARG A 144 14.97 7.04 -18.36
CA ARG A 144 14.26 5.81 -18.75
C ARG A 144 12.76 6.02 -18.55
N ASN A 145 12.03 5.95 -19.66
CA ASN A 145 10.59 6.05 -19.72
C ASN A 145 9.95 4.81 -19.09
N THR A 146 9.22 5.00 -17.99
CA THR A 146 8.02 4.24 -17.55
C THR A 146 7.73 4.63 -16.10
N THR A 147 6.71 5.46 -15.86
CA THR A 147 6.26 5.81 -14.50
C THR A 147 4.91 5.16 -14.23
N SER A 148 4.91 3.98 -13.61
CA SER A 148 3.74 3.47 -12.91
C SER A 148 3.84 3.89 -11.44
N PHE A 149 2.88 4.65 -10.95
CA PHE A 149 2.88 5.13 -9.57
C PHE A 149 2.28 4.07 -8.64
N SER A 150 3.10 3.54 -7.73
CA SER A 150 2.66 2.65 -6.66
C SER A 150 2.19 3.45 -5.44
N PRO A 151 1.06 3.09 -4.79
CA PRO A 151 0.53 3.77 -3.61
C PRO A 151 1.48 3.71 -2.39
N PHE A 152 2.51 2.85 -2.44
CA PHE A 152 3.52 2.75 -1.38
C PHE A 152 4.39 4.01 -1.26
N LEU A 153 4.55 4.80 -2.34
CA LEU A 153 5.31 6.05 -2.31
C LEU A 153 4.51 7.20 -1.66
N LEU A 154 3.18 7.10 -1.67
CA LEU A 154 2.27 8.09 -1.08
C LEU A 154 2.34 8.06 0.45
N LEU A 155 2.53 6.88 1.03
CA LEU A 155 2.59 6.67 2.48
C LEU A 155 3.88 7.21 3.11
N VAL A 156 5.03 7.05 2.43
CA VAL A 156 6.35 7.47 2.95
C VAL A 156 6.49 9.00 2.98
N LEU A 157 5.77 9.74 2.13
CA LEU A 157 5.86 11.20 2.05
C LEU A 157 4.93 11.94 3.00
N LEU A 158 3.80 11.35 3.40
CA LEU A 158 2.91 11.92 4.41
C LEU A 158 3.54 11.89 5.82
N LEU A 159 4.40 10.89 6.08
CA LEU A 159 5.06 10.73 7.38
C LEU A 159 6.25 11.68 7.60
N TYR A 160 6.86 12.22 6.55
CA TYR A 160 8.05 13.08 6.67
C TYR A 160 7.72 14.56 6.90
N SER A 161 6.45 14.97 6.84
CA SER A 161 6.06 16.38 7.00
C SER A 161 5.91 16.82 8.45
N SER A 162 5.61 15.89 9.36
CA SER A 162 5.35 16.22 10.77
C SER A 162 6.62 16.46 11.58
N SER A 163 7.81 16.08 11.07
CA SER A 163 9.08 16.32 11.78
C SER A 163 9.71 17.70 11.56
N SER A 164 9.24 18.51 10.60
CA SER A 164 9.93 19.76 10.24
C SER A 164 9.30 21.03 10.82
N SER A 165 8.19 20.95 11.57
CA SER A 165 7.53 22.13 12.16
C SER A 165 7.82 22.35 13.65
N ASN A 166 8.72 21.57 14.27
CA ASN A 166 9.12 21.72 15.68
C ASN A 166 10.59 22.16 15.85
N SER A 167 11.07 23.03 14.97
CA SER A 167 12.30 23.80 15.21
C SER A 167 12.05 25.28 14.88
N ASN A 168 11.61 26.00 15.91
CA ASN A 168 11.65 27.45 16.19
C ASN A 168 10.34 27.95 16.77
#